data_AF-A0A9E2Y843-F1
#
_entry.id   AF-A0A9E2Y843-F1
#
_cell.length_a   1.000
_cell.length_b   1.000
_cell.length_c   1.000
_cell.angle_alpha   90.00
_cell.angle_beta   90.00
_cell.angle_gamma   90.00
#
_symmetry.space_group_name_H-M   'P 1'
#
loop_
_entity.id
_entity.type
_entity.pdbx_description
1 polymer ?
#
loop_
_entity_poly.entity_id
_entity_poly.type
_entity_poly.pdbx_seq_one_letter_code
_entity_poly.pdbx_strand_id
1 'polypeptide(L)'
;RLLEWCLMPNHWHFVVYPQEDDQMTRFFRWLTHTHAMRAITHRRVMGMGPLYQGRFKTLPVEADEHLLMLLRYVQRNPVRAGMVKRVQQWKWGAEWVRSRGADKTGLAELAKVISPLPVDRPRGWLEWVNGPQTDAEVKALRECVRRSRPFGDVQWTEEISERLNLQWTQRPRGRPGKEK
;
A
#
# COMPACT_ATOMS: atom_id res chain seq x y z
N ARG A 1 8.04 -6.25 -8.91
CA ARG A 1 8.95 -5.80 -7.82
C ARG A 1 8.13 -5.38 -6.60
N LEU A 2 8.63 -5.61 -5.38
CA LEU A 2 7.95 -5.24 -4.13
C LEU A 2 8.74 -4.12 -3.43
N LEU A 3 8.15 -2.93 -3.32
CA LEU A 3 8.86 -1.73 -2.85
C LEU A 3 8.75 -1.52 -1.33
N GLU A 4 7.56 -1.74 -0.77
CA GLU A 4 7.23 -1.54 0.64
C GLU A 4 6.01 -2.39 1.03
N TRP A 5 5.91 -2.74 2.32
CA TRP A 5 4.70 -3.37 2.85
C TRP A 5 4.51 -3.06 4.33
N CYS A 6 3.27 -3.13 4.78
CA CYS A 6 2.90 -3.07 6.17
C CYS A 6 1.73 -4.03 6.42
N LEU A 7 1.96 -5.07 7.22
CA LEU A 7 0.91 -5.98 7.65
C LEU A 7 0.34 -5.46 8.97
N MET A 8 -0.97 -5.24 9.00
CA MET A 8 -1.73 -4.88 10.19
C MET A 8 -2.51 -6.12 10.69
N PRO A 9 -2.99 -6.14 11.94
CA PRO A 9 -3.76 -7.29 12.45
C PRO A 9 -5.02 -7.62 11.64
N ASN A 10 -5.62 -6.63 10.98
CA ASN A 10 -6.90 -6.75 10.27
C ASN A 10 -6.83 -6.48 8.76
N HIS A 11 -5.69 -6.00 8.23
CA HIS A 11 -5.50 -5.73 6.80
C HIS A 11 -4.02 -5.62 6.46
N TRP A 12 -3.69 -5.40 5.20
CA TRP A 12 -2.32 -5.20 4.75
C TRP A 12 -2.26 -4.09 3.71
N HIS A 13 -1.08 -3.48 3.59
CA HIS A 13 -0.74 -2.52 2.55
C HIS A 13 0.53 -3.00 1.84
N PHE A 14 0.53 -2.99 0.52
CA PHE A 14 1.70 -3.28 -0.31
C PHE A 14 1.89 -2.16 -1.33
N VAL A 15 3.14 -1.75 -1.53
CA VAL A 15 3.54 -0.88 -2.62
C VAL A 15 4.34 -1.74 -3.60
N VAL A 16 3.79 -1.94 -4.78
CA VAL A 16 4.36 -2.83 -5.80
C VAL A 16 4.66 -2.04 -7.07
N TYR A 17 5.66 -2.51 -7.81
CA TYR A 17 6.01 -1.99 -9.12
C TYR A 17 5.93 -3.16 -10.11
N PRO A 18 4.76 -3.37 -10.75
CA PRO A 18 4.59 -4.41 -11.75
C PRO A 18 5.39 -4.09 -13.02
N GLN A 19 5.88 -5.11 -13.71
CA GLN A 19 6.62 -4.97 -14.99
C GLN A 19 5.81 -5.43 -16.20
N GLU A 20 4.75 -6.17 -15.95
CA GLU A 20 3.86 -6.74 -16.96
C GLU A 20 2.41 -6.51 -16.54
N ASP A 21 1.53 -6.47 -17.52
CA ASP A 21 0.10 -6.53 -17.29
C ASP A 21 -0.29 -7.79 -16.51
N ASP A 22 -1.34 -7.67 -15.71
CA ASP A 22 -1.88 -8.71 -14.82
C ASP A 22 -0.90 -9.30 -13.79
N GLN A 23 0.37 -8.91 -13.74
CA GLN A 23 1.34 -9.43 -12.78
C GLN A 23 0.87 -9.21 -11.34
N MET A 24 0.35 -8.01 -11.07
CA MET A 24 -0.22 -7.65 -9.77
C MET A 24 -1.43 -8.52 -9.41
N THR A 25 -2.36 -8.70 -10.36
CA THR A 25 -3.56 -9.52 -10.16
C THR A 25 -3.22 -10.97 -9.89
N ARG A 26 -2.30 -11.55 -10.68
CA ARG A 26 -1.80 -12.93 -10.49
C ARG A 26 -1.16 -13.09 -9.11
N PHE A 27 -0.28 -12.15 -8.72
CA PHE A 27 0.42 -12.17 -7.44
C PHE A 27 -0.55 -12.10 -6.25
N PHE A 28 -1.44 -11.11 -6.20
CA PHE A 28 -2.35 -10.94 -5.05
C PHE A 28 -3.43 -12.02 -5.01
N ARG A 29 -3.87 -12.57 -6.14
CA ARG A 29 -4.75 -13.75 -6.17
C ARG A 29 -4.07 -14.94 -5.51
N TRP A 30 -2.82 -15.24 -5.89
CA TRP A 30 -2.06 -16.34 -5.29
C TRP A 30 -1.80 -16.12 -3.79
N LEU A 31 -1.39 -14.90 -3.40
CA LEU A 31 -1.10 -14.55 -2.01
C LEU A 31 -2.33 -14.69 -1.12
N THR A 32 -3.45 -14.09 -1.51
CA THR A 32 -4.69 -14.10 -0.72
C THR A 32 -5.28 -15.49 -0.63
N HIS A 33 -5.32 -16.24 -1.74
CA HIS A 33 -5.82 -17.61 -1.76
C HIS A 33 -4.97 -18.53 -0.87
N THR A 34 -3.65 -18.51 -1.04
CA THR A 34 -2.71 -19.33 -0.25
C THR A 34 -2.82 -19.00 1.24
N HIS A 35 -2.90 -17.72 1.61
CA HIS A 35 -3.06 -17.32 3.01
C HIS A 35 -4.40 -17.79 3.58
N ALA A 36 -5.50 -17.59 2.87
CA ALA A 36 -6.83 -18.01 3.32
C ALA A 36 -6.89 -19.52 3.56
N MET A 37 -6.39 -20.32 2.62
CA MET A 37 -6.36 -21.78 2.75
C MET A 37 -5.51 -22.22 3.94
N ARG A 38 -4.30 -21.66 4.08
CA ARG A 38 -3.42 -21.99 5.22
C ARG A 38 -4.03 -21.58 6.56
N ALA A 39 -4.69 -20.43 6.64
CA ALA A 39 -5.32 -19.96 7.85
C ALA A 39 -6.50 -20.85 8.27
N ILE A 40 -7.33 -21.27 7.32
CA ILE A 40 -8.45 -22.21 7.55
C ILE A 40 -7.91 -23.54 8.07
N THR A 41 -6.93 -24.13 7.37
CA THR A 41 -6.33 -25.42 7.76
C THR A 41 -5.66 -25.35 9.13
N HIS A 42 -4.91 -24.28 9.41
CA HIS A 42 -4.20 -24.12 10.67
C HIS A 42 -5.15 -23.91 11.87
N ARG A 43 -6.19 -23.10 11.70
CA ARG A 43 -7.16 -22.79 12.75
C ARG A 43 -8.25 -23.87 12.90
N ARG A 44 -8.33 -24.83 11.98
CA ARG A 44 -9.35 -25.89 11.92
C ARG A 44 -10.79 -25.35 12.00
N VAL A 45 -11.00 -24.13 11.51
CA VAL A 45 -12.31 -23.47 11.52
C VAL A 45 -12.99 -23.68 10.18
N MET A 46 -14.12 -24.37 10.19
CA MET A 46 -15.05 -24.42 9.07
C MET A 46 -16.22 -23.46 9.32
N GLY A 47 -16.72 -22.80 8.27
CA GLY A 47 -18.00 -22.07 8.31
C GLY A 47 -17.98 -20.61 8.79
N MET A 48 -16.83 -19.97 9.03
CA MET A 48 -16.78 -18.56 9.47
C MET A 48 -16.85 -17.52 8.34
N GLY A 49 -17.20 -17.93 7.12
CA GLY A 49 -17.16 -17.07 5.94
C GLY A 49 -15.73 -16.82 5.42
N PRO A 50 -15.58 -15.99 4.38
CA PRO A 50 -14.28 -15.75 3.75
C PRO A 50 -13.37 -14.90 4.64
N LEU A 51 -12.09 -15.30 4.75
CA LEU A 51 -11.08 -14.56 5.51
C LEU A 51 -10.90 -13.11 5.01
N TYR A 52 -10.99 -12.91 3.69
CA TYR A 52 -10.89 -11.59 3.06
C TYR A 52 -12.28 -11.11 2.63
N GLN A 53 -12.66 -9.91 3.08
CA GLN A 53 -13.97 -9.31 2.82
C GLN A 53 -14.00 -8.50 1.52
N GLY A 54 -13.63 -9.13 0.41
CA GLY A 54 -13.69 -8.53 -0.93
C GLY A 54 -12.36 -8.52 -1.67
N ARG A 55 -12.35 -7.82 -2.81
CA ARG A 55 -11.16 -7.66 -3.65
C ARG A 55 -10.16 -6.69 -3.00
N PHE A 56 -8.88 -6.88 -3.30
CA PHE A 56 -7.86 -5.90 -2.95
C PHE A 56 -8.13 -4.59 -3.71
N LYS A 57 -7.86 -3.46 -3.05
CA LYS A 57 -7.93 -2.15 -3.68
C LYS A 57 -6.56 -1.77 -4.22
N THR A 58 -6.56 -1.08 -5.34
CA THR A 58 -5.35 -0.57 -5.98
C THR A 58 -5.54 0.87 -6.39
N LEU A 59 -4.44 1.60 -6.50
CA LEU A 59 -4.37 2.91 -7.13
C LEU A 59 -3.00 3.02 -7.80
N PRO A 60 -2.93 3.51 -9.05
CA PRO A 60 -1.65 3.91 -9.64
C PRO A 60 -1.06 5.10 -8.87
N VAL A 61 0.26 5.13 -8.72
CA VAL A 61 0.97 6.25 -8.09
C VAL A 61 2.14 6.67 -8.96
N GLU A 62 2.31 7.98 -9.10
CA GLU A 62 3.42 8.58 -9.83
C GLU A 62 4.76 8.32 -9.13
N ALA A 63 5.80 8.05 -9.90
CA ALA A 63 7.10 7.60 -9.38
C ALA A 63 8.03 8.78 -9.08
N ASP A 64 7.58 9.67 -8.20
CA ASP A 64 8.21 10.93 -7.79
C ASP A 64 7.99 11.15 -6.27
N GLU A 65 7.80 12.40 -5.81
CA GLU A 65 7.39 12.73 -4.44
C GLU A 65 6.06 12.09 -4.01
N HIS A 66 5.15 11.80 -4.93
CA HIS A 66 3.88 11.14 -4.64
C HIS A 66 4.10 9.71 -4.15
N LEU A 67 5.07 8.99 -4.74
CA LEU A 67 5.49 7.70 -4.22
C LEU A 67 6.06 7.82 -2.80
N LEU A 68 6.87 8.84 -2.52
CA LEU A 68 7.39 9.10 -1.17
C LEU A 68 6.27 9.38 -0.17
N MET A 69 5.26 10.18 -0.54
CA MET A 69 4.08 10.42 0.28
C MET A 69 3.29 9.13 0.55
N LEU A 70 3.09 8.29 -0.47
CA LEU A 70 2.44 6.98 -0.31
C LEU A 70 3.24 6.06 0.63
N LEU A 71 4.56 5.98 0.46
CA LEU A 71 5.44 5.18 1.31
C LEU A 71 5.33 5.63 2.77
N ARG A 72 5.41 6.95 3.04
CA ARG A 72 5.19 7.50 4.39
C ARG A 72 3.82 7.13 4.92
N TYR A 73 2.78 7.21 4.10
CA TYR A 73 1.44 6.80 4.49
C TYR A 73 1.39 5.32 4.87
N VAL A 74 1.93 4.41 4.07
CA VAL A 74 1.95 2.98 4.34
C VAL A 74 2.71 2.67 5.63
N GLN A 75 3.93 3.18 5.78
CA GLN A 75 4.80 2.93 6.93
C GLN A 75 4.22 3.46 8.25
N ARG A 76 3.49 4.57 8.21
CA ARG A 76 2.88 5.19 9.40
C ARG A 76 1.56 4.55 9.85
N ASN A 77 0.99 3.59 9.12
CA ASN A 77 -0.24 2.91 9.58
C ASN A 77 -0.19 2.41 11.03
N PRO A 78 0.83 1.67 11.47
CA PRO A 78 0.92 1.18 12.84
C PRO A 78 1.11 2.30 13.87
N VAL A 79 1.78 3.39 13.49
CA VAL A 79 1.90 4.59 14.35
C VAL A 79 0.55 5.28 14.50
N ARG A 80 -0.17 5.50 13.39
CA ARG A 80 -1.53 6.08 13.41
C ARG A 80 -2.55 5.23 14.16
N ALA A 81 -2.35 3.91 14.18
CA ALA A 81 -3.17 2.97 14.95
C ALA A 81 -2.77 2.90 16.44
N GLY A 82 -1.78 3.66 16.89
CA GLY A 82 -1.30 3.66 18.27
C GLY A 82 -0.55 2.40 18.69
N MET A 83 -0.15 1.54 17.75
CA MET A 83 0.50 0.26 18.04
C MET A 83 1.99 0.40 18.35
N VAL A 84 2.64 1.41 17.78
CA VAL A 84 4.06 1.74 18.00
C VAL A 84 4.26 3.25 17.97
N LYS A 85 5.35 3.74 18.58
CA LYS A 85 5.69 5.18 18.57
C LYS A 85 6.46 5.58 17.32
N ARG A 86 7.22 4.66 16.72
CA ARG A 86 8.03 4.89 15.53
C ARG A 86 7.86 3.77 14.51
N VAL A 87 7.95 4.09 13.22
CA VAL A 87 7.73 3.12 12.13
C VAL A 87 8.72 1.94 12.18
N GLN A 88 9.95 2.18 12.62
CA GLN A 88 11.01 1.16 12.76
C GLN A 88 10.72 0.13 13.86
N GLN A 89 9.73 0.38 14.72
CA GLN A 89 9.36 -0.54 15.81
C GLN A 89 8.34 -1.59 15.35
N TRP A 90 7.71 -1.40 14.18
CA TRP A 90 6.70 -2.32 13.67
C TRP A 90 7.33 -3.52 12.95
N LYS A 91 7.47 -4.65 13.66
CA LYS A 91 8.12 -5.87 13.14
C LYS A 91 7.48 -6.49 11.89
N TRP A 92 6.27 -6.07 11.53
CA TRP A 92 5.51 -6.59 10.40
C TRP A 92 5.46 -5.62 9.20
N GLY A 93 6.46 -4.73 9.07
CA GLY A 93 6.61 -3.84 7.92
C GLY A 93 8.02 -3.89 7.33
N ALA A 94 8.16 -3.49 6.06
CA ALA A 94 9.46 -3.53 5.37
C ALA A 94 10.47 -2.54 6.00
N GLU A 95 9.99 -1.41 6.53
CA GLU A 95 10.85 -0.44 7.22
C GLU A 95 11.56 -1.04 8.45
N TRP A 96 10.94 -1.97 9.17
CA TRP A 96 11.62 -2.68 10.26
C TRP A 96 12.76 -3.55 9.75
N VAL A 97 12.58 -4.22 8.62
CA VAL A 97 13.64 -5.02 7.95
C VAL A 97 14.78 -4.10 7.50
N ARG A 98 14.47 -2.98 6.84
CA ARG A 98 15.48 -1.99 6.39
C ARG A 98 16.28 -1.42 7.55
N SER A 99 15.61 -1.04 8.64
CA SER A 99 16.26 -0.39 9.79
C SER A 99 17.16 -1.30 10.63
N ARG A 100 17.02 -2.63 10.52
CA ARG A 100 17.77 -3.59 11.33
C ARG A 100 18.88 -4.32 10.59
N GLY A 101 18.96 -4.15 9.27
CA GLY A 101 19.90 -4.88 8.43
C GLY A 101 19.54 -6.37 8.30
N ALA A 102 20.08 -7.01 7.26
CA ALA A 102 19.90 -8.44 6.99
C ALA A 102 20.60 -9.36 8.02
N ASP A 103 21.34 -8.76 8.97
CA ASP A 103 22.28 -9.45 9.86
C ASP A 103 21.62 -10.22 11.01
N LYS A 104 20.29 -10.09 11.16
CA LYS A 104 19.51 -10.91 12.11
C LYS A 104 18.89 -12.11 11.41
N THR A 105 19.07 -13.29 12.01
CA THR A 105 18.55 -14.57 11.52
C THR A 105 17.05 -14.46 11.19
N GLY A 106 16.69 -14.78 9.94
CA GLY A 106 15.31 -14.71 9.42
C GLY A 106 14.96 -13.44 8.63
N LEU A 107 15.74 -12.35 8.73
CA LEU A 107 15.48 -11.10 7.99
C LEU A 107 16.16 -11.02 6.64
N ALA A 108 17.22 -11.79 6.43
CA ALA A 108 17.93 -11.83 5.16
C ALA A 108 17.00 -12.18 3.98
N GLU A 109 16.13 -13.19 4.14
CA GLU A 109 15.18 -13.57 3.08
C GLU A 109 14.11 -12.50 2.83
N LEU A 110 13.66 -11.83 3.89
CA LEU A 110 12.73 -10.71 3.75
C LEU A 110 13.41 -9.50 3.11
N ALA A 111 14.68 -9.25 3.40
CA ALA A 111 15.44 -8.17 2.79
C ALA A 111 15.62 -8.39 1.28
N LYS A 112 15.83 -9.63 0.83
CA LYS A 112 15.97 -9.99 -0.59
C LYS A 112 14.72 -9.69 -1.42
N VAL A 113 13.52 -9.79 -0.83
CA VAL A 113 12.28 -9.48 -1.56
C VAL A 113 11.98 -7.99 -1.61
N ILE A 114 12.66 -7.16 -0.81
CA ILE A 114 12.56 -5.70 -0.87
C ILE A 114 13.33 -5.20 -2.08
N SER A 115 12.61 -4.81 -3.12
CA SER A 115 13.19 -4.19 -4.30
C SER A 115 13.65 -2.75 -4.00
N PRO A 116 14.68 -2.26 -4.70
CA PRO A 116 15.06 -0.84 -4.68
C PRO A 116 13.88 0.03 -5.10
N LEU A 117 13.78 1.23 -4.53
CA LEU A 117 12.78 2.21 -4.93
C LEU A 117 13.16 2.84 -6.29
N PRO A 118 12.19 3.23 -7.12
CA PRO A 118 12.45 3.97 -8.34
C PRO A 118 12.80 5.45 -8.09
N VAL A 119 12.65 5.90 -6.84
CA VAL A 119 12.99 7.25 -6.37
C VAL A 119 13.86 7.18 -5.12
N ASP A 120 14.78 8.12 -4.98
CA ASP A 120 15.64 8.19 -3.81
C ASP A 120 14.90 8.73 -2.59
N ARG A 121 15.21 8.15 -1.43
CA ARG A 121 14.73 8.69 -0.16
C ARG A 121 15.58 9.92 0.18
N PRO A 122 14.97 11.07 0.48
CA PRO A 122 15.73 12.26 0.88
C PRO A 122 16.48 12.02 2.19
N ARG A 123 17.54 12.81 2.43
CA ARG A 123 18.18 12.89 3.75
C ARG A 123 17.13 13.28 4.79
N GLY A 124 17.18 12.65 5.96
CA GLY A 124 16.17 12.86 7.00
C GLY A 124 14.85 12.12 6.77
N TRP A 125 14.82 11.12 5.86
CA TRP A 125 13.62 10.35 5.55
C TRP A 125 12.88 9.85 6.79
N LEU A 126 13.61 9.25 7.74
CA LEU A 126 12.99 8.64 8.92
C LEU A 126 12.47 9.68 9.90
N GLU A 127 13.10 10.84 9.99
CA GLU A 127 12.64 11.99 10.75
C GLU A 127 11.33 12.50 10.16
N TRP A 128 11.28 12.71 8.84
CA TRP A 128 10.07 13.13 8.14
C TRP A 128 8.94 12.09 8.27
N VAL A 129 9.25 10.81 8.06
CA VAL A 129 8.27 9.73 8.22
C VAL A 129 7.76 9.62 9.64
N ASN A 130 8.58 9.82 10.68
CA ASN A 130 8.10 9.78 12.06
C ASN A 130 7.44 11.09 12.52
N GLY A 131 7.72 12.21 11.85
CA GLY A 131 7.12 13.51 12.13
C GLY A 131 5.59 13.56 11.94
N PRO A 132 4.92 14.61 12.48
CA PRO A 132 3.48 14.78 12.38
C PRO A 132 3.00 14.83 10.92
N GLN A 133 1.80 14.29 10.68
CA GLN A 133 1.07 14.44 9.42
C GLN A 133 -0.19 15.25 9.70
N THR A 134 -0.54 16.14 8.80
CA THR A 134 -1.81 16.87 8.93
C THR A 134 -2.97 15.94 8.57
N ASP A 135 -4.14 16.18 9.16
CA ASP A 135 -5.34 15.41 8.82
C ASP A 135 -5.72 15.57 7.35
N ALA A 136 -5.43 16.73 6.75
CA ALA A 136 -5.66 17.00 5.34
C ALA A 136 -4.83 16.08 4.43
N GLU A 137 -3.53 15.94 4.69
CA GLU A 137 -2.63 15.02 3.95
C GLU A 137 -3.14 13.57 4.03
N VAL A 138 -3.49 13.11 5.23
CA VAL A 138 -3.97 11.76 5.45
C VAL A 138 -5.33 11.53 4.77
N LYS A 139 -6.21 12.53 4.81
CA LYS A 139 -7.54 12.46 4.19
C LYS A 139 -7.45 12.40 2.66
N ALA A 140 -6.56 13.17 2.04
CA ALA A 140 -6.34 13.13 0.59
C ALA A 140 -5.92 11.73 0.11
N LEU A 141 -4.90 11.15 0.74
CA LEU A 141 -4.45 9.79 0.41
C LEU A 141 -5.50 8.72 0.70
N ARG A 142 -6.23 8.83 1.82
CA ARG A 142 -7.33 7.92 2.14
C ARG A 142 -8.42 7.97 1.07
N GLU A 143 -8.73 9.14 0.54
CA GLU A 143 -9.71 9.28 -0.52
C GLU A 143 -9.25 8.58 -1.80
N CYS A 144 -7.98 8.74 -2.18
CA CYS A 144 -7.40 8.03 -3.32
C CYS A 144 -7.48 6.51 -3.13
N VAL A 145 -7.06 5.99 -1.97
CA VAL A 145 -7.15 4.56 -1.63
C VAL A 145 -8.60 4.06 -1.62
N ARG A 146 -9.53 4.86 -1.10
CA ARG A 146 -10.95 4.48 -1.02
C ARG A 146 -11.58 4.36 -2.39
N ARG A 147 -11.21 5.26 -3.32
CA ARG A 147 -11.77 5.42 -4.67
C ARG A 147 -10.99 4.71 -5.76
N SER A 148 -9.83 4.15 -5.45
CA SER A 148 -8.87 3.67 -6.45
C SER A 148 -8.47 4.78 -7.45
N ARG A 149 -8.48 6.04 -6.99
CA ARG A 149 -8.08 7.19 -7.80
C ARG A 149 -6.55 7.23 -7.90
N PRO A 150 -5.97 7.44 -9.10
CA PRO A 150 -4.54 7.65 -9.24
C PRO A 150 -4.05 8.79 -8.34
N PHE A 151 -2.82 8.66 -7.86
CA PHE A 151 -2.18 9.64 -6.98
C PHE A 151 -0.88 10.13 -7.61
N GLY A 152 -0.88 11.36 -8.05
CA GLY A 152 0.18 12.02 -8.80
C GLY A 152 -0.25 13.44 -9.12
N ASP A 153 0.56 14.10 -9.95
CA ASP A 153 0.20 15.40 -10.51
C ASP A 153 -1.09 15.33 -11.32
N VAL A 154 -1.73 16.49 -11.52
CA VAL A 154 -3.04 16.57 -12.20
C VAL A 154 -2.95 16.02 -13.61
N GLN A 155 -1.95 16.47 -14.38
CA GLN A 155 -1.73 16.02 -15.75
C GLN A 155 -1.47 14.52 -15.81
N TRP A 156 -0.55 14.01 -14.98
CA TRP A 156 -0.26 12.59 -14.92
C TRP A 156 -1.48 11.75 -14.53
N THR A 157 -2.26 12.25 -13.58
CA THR A 157 -3.49 11.60 -13.10
C THR A 157 -4.56 11.51 -14.19
N GLU A 158 -4.69 12.53 -15.04
CA GLU A 158 -5.58 12.51 -16.21
C GLU A 158 -5.10 11.49 -17.24
N GLU A 159 -3.83 11.58 -17.65
CA GLU A 159 -3.22 10.66 -18.64
C GLU A 159 -3.32 9.19 -18.20
N ILE A 160 -2.96 8.88 -16.96
CA ILE A 160 -3.02 7.51 -16.44
C ILE A 160 -4.45 7.01 -16.28
N SER A 161 -5.40 7.91 -15.99
CA SER A 161 -6.80 7.54 -15.86
C SER A 161 -7.40 7.15 -17.20
N GLU A 162 -7.01 7.82 -18.29
CA GLU A 162 -7.42 7.44 -19.64
C GLU A 162 -6.77 6.13 -20.05
N ARG A 163 -5.44 6.04 -19.92
CA ARG A 163 -4.67 4.86 -20.32
C ARG A 163 -5.15 3.57 -19.65
N LEU A 164 -5.57 3.65 -18.38
CA LEU A 164 -6.01 2.49 -17.60
C LEU A 164 -7.54 2.37 -17.50
N ASN A 165 -8.32 3.18 -18.23
CA ASN A 165 -9.79 3.22 -18.15
C ASN A 165 -10.33 3.45 -16.71
N LEU A 166 -9.66 4.32 -15.95
CA LEU A 166 -9.99 4.68 -14.58
C LEU A 166 -10.68 6.06 -14.46
N GLN A 167 -11.16 6.67 -15.55
CA GLN A 167 -11.76 8.01 -15.49
C GLN A 167 -12.97 8.10 -14.51
N TRP A 168 -13.69 7.00 -14.31
CA TRP A 168 -14.78 6.92 -13.35
C TRP A 168 -14.34 7.20 -11.90
N THR A 169 -13.07 6.95 -11.57
CA THR A 169 -12.51 7.19 -10.23
C THR A 169 -12.42 8.67 -9.89
N GLN A 170 -12.45 9.56 -10.89
CA GLN A 170 -12.37 11.01 -10.71
C GLN A 170 -13.74 11.70 -10.61
N ARG A 171 -14.80 11.13 -11.20
CA ARG A 171 -16.12 11.76 -11.28
C ARG A 171 -16.77 11.95 -9.90
N PRO A 172 -17.58 13.00 -9.64
CA PRO A 172 -18.31 13.13 -8.38
C PRO A 172 -19.18 11.89 -8.08
N ARG A 173 -19.38 11.57 -6.79
CA ARG A 173 -20.32 10.50 -6.41
C ARG A 173 -21.76 10.98 -6.63
N GLY A 174 -22.55 10.17 -7.35
CA GLY A 174 -23.99 10.41 -7.51
C GLY A 174 -24.43 10.32 -8.98
N ARG A 175 -25.74 10.45 -9.20
CA ARG A 175 -26.31 10.58 -10.55
C ARG A 175 -25.74 11.86 -11.19
N PRO A 176 -25.28 11.83 -12.46
CA PRO A 176 -24.90 13.04 -13.17
C PRO A 176 -26.01 14.09 -13.06
N GLY A 177 -25.65 15.33 -12.72
CA GLY A 177 -26.60 16.43 -12.76
C GLY A 177 -27.19 16.54 -14.16
N LYS A 178 -28.50 16.80 -14.28
CA LYS A 178 -29.07 17.15 -15.58
C LYS A 178 -28.39 18.43 -16.06
N GLU A 179 -27.84 18.41 -17.26
CA GLU A 179 -27.46 19.64 -17.96
C GLU A 179 -28.71 20.53 -18.08
N LYS A 180 -28.54 21.84 -17.83
CA LYS A 180 -29.59 22.84 -17.96
C LYS A 180 -29.67 23.33 -19.40
#